data_AF-A0A1T2YZY5-F1
#
_entry.id   AF-A0A1T2YZY5-F1
#
_cell.length_a   1.000
_cell.length_b   1.000
_cell.length_c   1.000
_cell.angle_alpha   90.00
_cell.angle_beta   90.00
_cell.angle_gamma   90.00
#
_symmetry.space_group_name_H-M   'P 1'
#
loop_
_entity.id
_entity.type
_entity.pdbx_description
1 polymer ?
#
loop_
_entity_poly.entity_id
_entity_poly.type
_entity_poly.pdbx_seq_one_letter_code
_entity_poly.pdbx_strand_id
1 'polypeptide(L)'
;MHPEYRNEDKHPQRPDASLHNPSPVYLRELLEIARVTQEAAATALGITDRVMRYYLSDQESATYRPAPYAVQYALEQLAAHAAKERSANHI
;
A
#
# COMPACT_ATOMS: atom_id res chain seq x y z
N MET A 1 31.00 17.90 -8.63
CA MET A 1 29.77 18.57 -8.16
C MET A 1 28.95 18.91 -9.39
N HIS A 2 28.05 18.02 -9.80
CA HIS A 2 27.20 18.26 -10.98
C HIS A 2 25.92 18.98 -10.56
N PRO A 3 25.59 20.14 -11.17
CA PRO A 3 24.53 21.00 -10.72
C PRO A 3 23.22 20.72 -11.48
N GLU A 4 22.71 19.49 -11.50
CA GLU A 4 21.41 19.19 -12.12
C GLU A 4 20.63 18.12 -11.34
N TYR A 5 20.05 18.54 -10.22
CA TYR A 5 18.86 17.89 -9.65
C TYR A 5 17.79 18.95 -9.41
N ARG A 6 17.40 19.65 -10.49
CA ARG A 6 16.11 20.33 -10.51
C ARG A 6 15.07 19.31 -10.99
N ASN A 7 14.60 18.49 -10.07
CA ASN A 7 13.38 17.71 -10.28
C ASN A 7 12.28 18.38 -9.46
N GLU A 8 11.47 19.21 -10.12
CA GLU A 8 10.17 19.67 -9.62
C GLU A 8 9.10 18.55 -9.74
N ASP A 9 9.54 17.30 -9.85
CA ASP A 9 8.69 16.13 -9.80
C ASP A 9 8.42 15.78 -8.33
N LYS A 10 7.18 16.03 -7.90
CA LYS A 10 6.64 15.61 -6.59
C LYS A 10 7.13 14.22 -6.21
N HIS A 11 8.21 14.15 -5.41
CA HIS A 11 8.71 12.88 -4.92
C HIS A 11 7.56 12.15 -4.22
N PRO A 12 7.38 10.83 -4.45
CA PRO A 12 6.49 10.06 -3.59
C PRO A 12 6.92 10.33 -2.15
N GLN A 13 5.94 10.60 -1.28
CA GLN A 13 6.18 10.88 0.13
C GLN A 13 7.18 9.83 0.65
N ARG A 14 8.30 10.31 1.21
CA ARG A 14 9.33 9.44 1.76
C ARG A 14 8.67 8.49 2.77
N PRO A 15 9.00 7.18 2.76
CA PRO A 15 8.49 6.27 3.75
C PRO A 15 8.80 6.79 5.17
N ASP A 16 7.78 6.84 6.02
CA ASP A 16 7.87 7.28 7.42
C ASP A 16 7.20 6.25 8.32
N ALA A 17 8.02 5.45 9.00
CA ALA A 17 7.55 4.36 9.85
C ALA A 17 6.78 4.85 11.09
N SER A 18 6.84 6.13 11.45
CA SER A 18 6.00 6.68 12.53
C SER A 18 4.50 6.69 12.18
N LEU A 19 4.17 6.55 10.90
CA LEU A 19 2.80 6.44 10.36
C LEU A 19 2.29 4.99 10.29
N HIS A 20 2.99 4.03 10.90
CA HIS A 20 2.62 2.61 10.86
C HIS A 20 1.26 2.38 11.54
N ASN A 21 0.28 1.94 10.75
CA ASN A 21 -1.05 1.51 11.13
C ASN A 21 -1.33 0.12 10.55
N PRO A 22 -1.03 -0.97 11.29
CA PRO A 22 -1.23 -2.34 10.81
C PRO A 22 -2.71 -2.81 10.86
N SER A 23 -3.67 -1.90 11.03
CA SER A 23 -5.09 -2.26 11.16
C SER A 23 -5.62 -2.99 9.90
N PRO A 24 -6.23 -4.18 10.04
CA PRO A 24 -6.84 -4.89 8.92
C PRO A 24 -7.89 -4.07 8.19
N VAL A 25 -8.64 -3.22 8.90
CA VAL A 25 -9.66 -2.34 8.32
C VAL A 25 -9.01 -1.36 7.35
N TYR A 26 -7.95 -0.69 7.80
CA TYR A 26 -7.20 0.27 6.98
C TYR A 26 -6.58 -0.41 5.75
N LEU A 27 -5.97 -1.59 5.92
CA LEU A 27 -5.38 -2.32 4.80
C LEU A 27 -6.43 -2.75 3.77
N ARG A 28 -7.64 -3.14 4.19
CA ARG A 28 -8.75 -3.46 3.27
C ARG A 28 -9.21 -2.21 2.52
N GLU A 29 -9.32 -1.07 3.19
CA GLU A 29 -9.66 0.21 2.53
C GLU A 29 -8.65 0.57 1.43
N LEU A 30 -7.35 0.34 1.65
CA LEU A 30 -6.32 0.54 0.63
C LEU A 30 -6.54 -0.36 -0.61
N LEU A 31 -6.89 -1.63 -0.40
CA LEU A 31 -7.20 -2.55 -1.50
C LEU A 31 -8.43 -2.11 -2.30
N GLU A 32 -9.48 -1.64 -1.62
CA GLU A 32 -10.68 -1.09 -2.25
C GLU A 32 -10.36 0.16 -3.08
N ILE A 33 -9.56 1.09 -2.56
CA ILE A 33 -9.12 2.29 -3.28
C ILE A 33 -8.28 1.92 -4.51
N ALA A 34 -7.42 0.93 -4.36
CA ALA A 34 -6.58 0.39 -5.43
C ALA A 34 -7.36 -0.47 -6.44
N ARG A 35 -8.58 -0.92 -6.10
CA ARG A 35 -9.42 -1.84 -6.89
C ARG A 35 -8.68 -3.14 -7.27
N VAL A 36 -7.87 -3.64 -6.36
CA VAL A 36 -7.14 -4.91 -6.54
C VAL A 36 -7.67 -5.97 -5.59
N THR A 37 -7.66 -7.22 -6.03
CA THR A 37 -7.95 -8.35 -5.16
C THR A 37 -6.79 -8.58 -4.18
N GLN A 38 -7.04 -9.33 -3.10
CA GLN A 38 -5.98 -9.73 -2.15
C GLN A 38 -4.85 -10.50 -2.85
N GLU A 39 -5.20 -11.39 -3.79
CA GLU A 39 -4.25 -12.17 -4.58
C GLU A 39 -3.39 -11.28 -5.50
N ALA A 40 -4.01 -10.33 -6.20
CA ALA A 40 -3.30 -9.40 -7.07
C ALA A 40 -2.34 -8.51 -6.27
N ALA A 41 -2.78 -8.02 -5.11
CA ALA A 41 -1.93 -7.27 -4.20
C ALA A 41 -0.79 -8.12 -3.64
N ALA A 42 -1.05 -9.36 -3.22
CA ALA A 42 -0.01 -10.28 -2.74
C ALA A 42 1.06 -10.51 -3.82
N THR A 43 0.63 -10.73 -5.07
CA THR A 43 1.51 -10.90 -6.23
C THR A 43 2.35 -9.65 -6.47
N ALA A 44 1.73 -8.47 -6.48
CA ALA A 44 2.43 -7.20 -6.66
C ALA A 44 3.48 -6.92 -5.56
N LEU A 45 3.21 -7.36 -4.34
CA LEU A 45 4.09 -7.20 -3.18
C LEU A 45 5.13 -8.33 -3.03
N GLY A 46 5.10 -9.35 -3.90
CA GLY A 46 6.02 -10.50 -3.82
C GLY A 46 5.82 -11.35 -2.56
N ILE A 47 4.60 -11.39 -2.02
CA ILE A 47 4.23 -12.20 -0.86
C ILE A 47 3.19 -13.26 -1.25
N THR A 48 3.05 -14.30 -0.43
CA THR A 48 2.01 -15.30 -0.68
C THR A 48 0.61 -14.75 -0.32
N ASP A 49 -0.41 -15.23 -1.02
CA ASP A 49 -1.82 -14.96 -0.70
C ASP A 49 -2.18 -15.36 0.76
N ARG A 50 -1.55 -16.42 1.28
CA ARG A 50 -1.68 -16.80 2.70
C ARG A 50 -1.20 -15.70 3.65
N VAL A 51 -0.06 -15.08 3.36
CA VAL A 51 0.49 -13.99 4.18
C VAL A 51 -0.40 -12.75 4.09
N MET A 52 -0.93 -12.42 2.91
CA MET A 52 -1.90 -11.33 2.75
C MET A 52 -3.14 -11.56 3.62
N ARG A 53 -3.70 -12.79 3.62
CA ARG A 53 -4.83 -13.13 4.51
C ARG A 53 -4.52 -12.97 5.99
N TYR A 54 -3.29 -13.21 6.44
CA TYR A 54 -2.93 -12.99 7.86
C TYR A 54 -2.98 -11.52 8.25
N TYR A 55 -2.52 -10.65 7.35
CA TYR A 55 -2.56 -9.19 7.54
C TYR A 55 -3.98 -8.64 7.52
N LEU A 56 -4.87 -9.27 6.74
CA LEU A 56 -6.26 -8.87 6.59
C LEU A 56 -7.22 -9.66 7.48
N SER A 57 -6.74 -10.56 8.33
CA SER A 57 -7.58 -11.27 9.31
C SER A 57 -8.07 -10.30 10.38
N ASP A 58 -9.23 -10.59 10.98
CA ASP A 58 -9.70 -9.84 12.16
C ASP A 58 -8.66 -9.88 13.28
N GLN A 59 -8.49 -8.79 14.03
CA GLN A 59 -7.47 -8.71 15.09
C GLN A 59 -7.69 -9.73 16.22
N GLU A 60 -8.92 -10.19 16.43
CA GLU A 60 -9.25 -11.25 17.40
C GLU A 60 -8.93 -12.66 16.87
N SER A 61 -8.63 -12.79 15.58
CA SER A 61 -8.32 -14.07 14.96
C SER A 61 -6.96 -14.62 15.38
N ALA A 62 -6.89 -15.93 15.67
CA ALA A 62 -5.62 -16.61 15.98
C ALA A 62 -4.58 -16.52 14.84
N THR A 63 -5.01 -16.30 13.60
CA THR A 63 -4.15 -16.17 12.43
C THR A 63 -3.74 -14.74 12.13
N TYR A 64 -4.27 -13.74 12.84
CA TYR A 64 -3.89 -12.35 12.64
C TYR A 64 -2.41 -12.13 12.89
N ARG A 65 -1.76 -11.44 11.96
CA ARG A 65 -0.40 -10.95 12.12
C ARG A 65 -0.42 -9.47 11.69
N PRO A 66 0.14 -8.55 12.49
CA PRO A 66 0.24 -7.16 12.05
C PRO A 66 1.15 -7.08 10.83
N ALA A 67 0.71 -6.38 9.79
CA ALA A 67 1.53 -6.16 8.60
C ALA A 67 2.75 -5.28 8.94
N PRO A 68 3.97 -5.61 8.47
CA PRO A 68 5.10 -4.70 8.55
C PRO A 68 4.82 -3.38 7.82
N TYR A 69 5.42 -2.27 8.26
CA TYR A 69 5.22 -0.96 7.61
C TYR A 69 5.52 -0.99 6.09
N ALA A 70 6.52 -1.77 5.65
CA ALA A 70 6.82 -1.92 4.22
C ALA A 70 5.63 -2.45 3.40
N VAL A 71 4.82 -3.35 3.97
CA VAL A 71 3.62 -3.89 3.33
C VAL A 71 2.53 -2.83 3.29
N GLN A 72 2.29 -2.13 4.41
CA GLN A 72 1.36 -1.00 4.45
C GLN A 72 1.72 0.06 3.41
N TYR A 73 2.98 0.51 3.40
CA TYR A 73 3.45 1.53 2.47
C TYR A 73 3.29 1.08 1.01
N ALA A 74 3.60 -0.18 0.69
CA ALA A 74 3.37 -0.69 -0.66
C ALA A 74 1.87 -0.64 -1.06
N LEU A 75 0.96 -0.97 -0.15
CA LEU A 75 -0.49 -0.87 -0.38
C LEU A 75 -0.95 0.60 -0.52
N GLU A 76 -0.40 1.51 0.29
CA GLU A 76 -0.65 2.96 0.17
C GLU A 76 -0.24 3.47 -1.22
N GLN A 77 0.90 3.00 -1.74
CA GLN A 77 1.39 3.39 -3.06
C GLN A 77 0.53 2.82 -4.21
N LEU A 78 0.05 1.58 -4.09
CA LEU A 78 -0.93 1.02 -5.04
C LEU A 78 -2.23 1.83 -5.05
N ALA A 79 -2.76 2.16 -3.87
CA ALA A 79 -3.96 2.97 -3.72
C ALA A 79 -3.78 4.38 -4.30
N ALA A 80 -2.65 5.04 -4.00
CA ALA A 80 -2.32 6.36 -4.50
C ALA A 80 -2.14 6.38 -6.02
N HIS A 81 -1.53 5.34 -6.60
CA HIS A 81 -1.38 5.20 -8.04
C HIS A 81 -2.75 5.09 -8.74
N ALA A 82 -3.60 4.16 -8.28
CA ALA A 82 -4.95 4.01 -8.80
C ALA A 82 -5.80 5.28 -8.65
N ALA A 83 -5.60 6.05 -7.57
CA ALA A 83 -6.27 7.33 -7.38
C ALA A 83 -5.82 8.39 -8.39
N LYS A 84 -4.52 8.48 -8.66
CA LYS A 84 -3.97 9.42 -9.65
C LYS A 84 -4.44 9.10 -11.07
N GLU A 85 -4.46 7.82 -11.45
CA GLU A 85 -4.95 7.40 -12.77
C GLU A 85 -6.41 7.83 -13.00
N ARG A 86 -7.26 7.73 -11.98
CA ARG A 86 -8.65 8.21 -12.06
C ARG A 86 -8.75 9.71 -12.29
N SER A 87 -7.93 10.50 -11.59
CA SER A 87 -7.92 11.96 -11.77
C SER A 87 -7.42 12.38 -13.14
N ALA A 88 -6.49 11.61 -13.73
CA ALA A 88 -5.98 11.88 -15.08
C ALA A 88 -6.98 11.50 -16.19
N ASN A 89 -7.81 10.48 -15.97
CA ASN A 89 -8.78 9.98 -16.95
C ASN A 89 -10.12 10.75 -16.98
N HIS A 90 -10.26 11.82 -16.19
CA HIS A 90 -11.48 12.64 -16.08
C HIS A 90 -11.29 14.08 -16.59
N ILE A 91 -10.23 14.33 -17.37
CA ILE A 91 -9.90 15.60 -18.03
C ILE A 91 -10.07 15.45 -19.54
#